data_AF-A0A8I1UWX0-F1
#
_entry.id   AF-A0A8I1UWX0-F1
#
_cell.length_a   1.000
_cell.length_b   1.000
_cell.length_c   1.000
_cell.angle_alpha   90.00
_cell.angle_beta   90.00
_cell.angle_gamma   90.00
#
_symmetry.space_group_name_H-M   'P 1'
#
loop_
_entity.id
_entity.type
_entity.pdbx_description
1 polymer ?
#
loop_
_entity_poly.entity_id
_entity_poly.type
_entity_poly.pdbx_seq_one_letter_code
_entity_poly.pdbx_strand_id
1 'polypeptide(L)' 'MINQPPGKFDPDYVATLRRILEIAVEHIAEENRTPATKAKMAQTIVQGAAGGIIDAGDLVSRAVRVGETRAA' A
#
# COMPACT_ATOMS: atom_id res chain seq x y z
N MET A 1 21.22 19.20 3.01
CA MET A 1 19.77 18.91 3.06
C MET A 1 19.32 18.64 1.64
N ILE A 2 18.94 17.41 1.31
CA ILE A 2 18.50 17.06 -0.05
C ILE A 2 17.04 17.50 -0.18
N ASN A 3 16.81 18.61 -0.88
CA ASN A 3 15.49 19.05 -1.33
C ASN A 3 15.00 18.05 -2.38
N GLN A 4 14.09 17.14 -2.02
CA GLN A 4 13.42 16.27 -2.97
C GLN A 4 12.23 17.05 -3.60
N PRO A 5 12.19 17.26 -4.92
CA PRO A 5 11.17 18.12 -5.56
C PRO A 5 9.78 17.44 -5.62
N PRO A 6 8.71 18.23 -5.80
CA PRO A 6 7.33 17.75 -5.89
C PRO A 6 7.10 17.05 -7.24
N GLY A 7 7.55 15.80 -7.34
CA GLY A 7 7.31 14.88 -8.46
C GLY A 7 7.08 13.45 -7.97
N LYS A 8 6.60 13.31 -6.73
CA LYS A 8 6.69 12.06 -5.96
C LYS A 8 5.50 11.10 -6.18
N PHE A 9 4.43 11.58 -6.84
CA PHE A 9 3.23 10.81 -7.14
C PHE A 9 2.64 11.23 -8.49
N ASP A 10 3.29 10.82 -9.58
CA ASP A 10 2.70 10.90 -10.92
C ASP A 10 1.41 10.03 -11.00
N PRO A 11 0.40 10.37 -11.82
CA PRO A 11 -0.81 9.57 -11.98
C PRO A 11 -0.54 8.08 -12.26
N ASP A 12 0.47 7.75 -13.07
CA ASP A 12 0.82 6.36 -13.38
C ASP A 12 1.41 5.65 -12.16
N TYR A 13 2.17 6.39 -11.35
CA TYR A 13 2.70 5.87 -10.10
C TYR A 13 1.57 5.63 -9.08
N VAL A 14 0.62 6.55 -8.95
CA VAL A 14 -0.56 6.37 -8.08
C VAL A 14 -1.42 5.20 -8.56
N ALA A 15 -1.61 5.04 -9.88
CA ALA A 15 -2.33 3.92 -10.46
C ALA A 15 -1.65 2.59 -10.13
N THR A 16 -0.30 2.56 -10.15
CA THR A 16 0.49 1.40 -9.74
C THR A 16 0.28 1.05 -8.27
N LEU A 17 0.37 2.03 -7.36
CA LEU A 17 0.14 1.81 -5.93
C LEU A 17 -1.30 1.37 -5.64
N ARG A 18 -2.28 1.90 -6.38
CA ARG A 18 -3.67 1.47 -6.29
C ARG A 18 -3.82 0.02 -6.76
N ARG A 19 -3.17 -0.38 -7.85
CA ARG A 19 -3.21 -1.76 -8.32
C ARG A 19 -2.62 -2.73 -7.29
N ILE A 20 -1.51 -2.35 -6.66
CA ILE A 20 -0.90 -3.10 -5.55
C ILE A 20 -1.88 -3.26 -4.38
N LEU A 21 -2.61 -2.19 -4.02
CA LEU A 21 -3.63 -2.26 -2.97
C LEU A 21 -4.76 -3.23 -3.31
N GLU A 22 -5.30 -3.18 -4.53
CA GLU A 22 -6.38 -4.08 -4.94
C GLU A 22 -5.93 -5.55 -4.87
N ILE A 23 -4.72 -5.86 -5.35
CA ILE A 23 -4.13 -7.20 -5.25
C ILE A 23 -4.00 -7.62 -3.77
N ALA A 24 -3.43 -6.76 -2.93
CA ALA A 24 -3.28 -7.07 -1.51
C ALA A 24 -4.63 -7.32 -0.81
N VAL A 25 -5.68 -6.60 -1.19
CA VAL A 25 -7.04 -6.78 -0.64
C VAL A 25 -7.62 -8.15 -1.04
N GLU A 26 -7.33 -8.65 -2.23
CA GLU A 26 -7.76 -9.99 -2.67
C GLU A 26 -7.13 -11.10 -1.81
N HIS A 27 -5.94 -10.86 -1.24
CA HIS A 27 -5.22 -11.83 -0.40
C HIS A 27 -5.69 -11.89 1.07
N ILE A 28 -6.50 -10.94 1.55
CA ILE A 28 -7.05 -10.96 2.92
C ILE A 28 -8.47 -11.51 2.96
N ALA A 29 -8.85 -12.10 4.10
CA ALA A 29 -10.20 -12.62 4.35
C ALA A 29 -11.27 -11.52 4.18
N GLU A 30 -12.43 -11.85 3.62
CA GLU A 30 -13.48 -10.87 3.30
C GLU A 30 -13.96 -10.09 4.53
N GLU A 31 -14.04 -10.75 5.69
CA GLU A 31 -14.38 -10.15 6.98
C GLU A 31 -13.42 -9.02 7.42
N ASN A 32 -12.19 -9.04 6.92
CA ASN A 32 -11.16 -8.05 7.23
C ASN A 32 -11.09 -6.94 6.19
N ARG A 33 -11.78 -7.04 5.04
CA ARG A 33 -11.79 -6.04 3.94
C ARG A 33 -12.60 -4.77 4.25
N THR A 34 -12.52 -4.28 5.49
CA THR A 34 -13.19 -3.06 5.92
C THR A 34 -12.52 -1.82 5.31
N PRO A 35 -13.23 -0.68 5.21
CA PRO A 35 -12.62 0.58 4.77
C PRO A 35 -11.40 0.98 5.60
N ALA A 36 -11.44 0.74 6.92
CA ALA A 36 -10.33 1.03 7.84
C ALA A 36 -9.10 0.17 7.53
N THR A 37 -9.30 -1.13 7.31
CA THR A 37 -8.21 -2.04 6.93
C THR A 37 -7.60 -1.63 5.58
N LYS A 38 -8.43 -1.36 4.56
CA LYS A 38 -7.96 -0.90 3.24
C LYS A 38 -7.14 0.39 3.35
N ALA A 39 -7.57 1.35 4.16
CA ALA A 39 -6.83 2.59 4.38
C ALA A 39 -5.45 2.34 5.02
N LYS A 40 -5.38 1.44 6.01
CA LYS A 40 -4.12 1.08 6.68
C LYS A 40 -3.16 0.33 5.76
N MET A 41 -3.69 -0.54 4.89
CA MET A 41 -2.94 -1.19 3.83
C MET A 41 -2.38 -0.19 2.83
N ALA A 42 -3.22 0.75 2.36
CA ALA A 42 -2.82 1.81 1.44
C ALA A 42 -1.70 2.69 2.03
N GLN A 43 -1.84 3.08 3.30
CA GLN A 43 -0.81 3.82 4.03
C GLN A 43 0.52 3.06 4.07
N THR A 44 0.47 1.75 4.36
CA THR A 44 1.65 0.88 4.42
C THR A 44 2.37 0.79 3.08
N ILE A 45 1.61 0.68 1.99
CA ILE A 45 2.15 0.67 0.62
C ILE A 45 2.85 2.00 0.31
N VAL A 46 2.19 3.12 0.56
CA VAL A 46 2.74 4.46 0.29
C VAL A 46 3.98 4.71 1.13
N GLN A 47 3.98 4.34 2.42
CA GLN A 47 5.15 4.47 3.28
C GLN A 47 6.32 3.60 2.82
N GLY A 48 6.06 2.35 2.44
CA GLY A 48 7.09 1.46 1.91
C GLY A 48 7.71 2.00 0.63
N ALA A 49 6.87 2.46 -0.30
CA ALA A 49 7.32 3.03 -1.56
C ALA A 49 8.09 4.34 -1.38
N ALA A 50 7.64 5.21 -0.46
CA ALA A 50 8.35 6.43 -0.07
C ALA A 50 9.68 6.13 0.65
N GLY A 51 9.79 4.98 1.31
CA GLY A 51 10.99 4.46 1.95
C GLY A 51 11.97 3.78 0.99
N GLY A 52 11.69 3.76 -0.32
CA GLY A 52 12.57 3.22 -1.36
C GLY A 52 12.31 1.76 -1.73
N ILE A 53 11.20 1.16 -1.27
CA ILE A 53 10.79 -0.18 -1.71
C ILE A 53 10.18 -0.06 -3.11
N ILE A 54 10.84 -0.65 -4.10
CA ILE A 54 10.40 -0.63 -5.51
C ILE A 54 9.71 -1.95 -5.89
N ASP A 55 9.99 -3.03 -5.17
CA ASP A 55 9.38 -4.34 -5.42
C ASP A 55 7.89 -4.34 -5.03
N ALA A 56 7.03 -4.56 -6.02
CA ALA A 56 5.58 -4.65 -5.84
C ALA A 56 5.18 -5.85 -4.95
N GLY A 57 5.87 -6.98 -5.05
CA GLY A 57 5.61 -8.17 -4.22
C GLY A 57 5.89 -7.93 -2.74
N ASP A 58 6.94 -7.15 -2.44
CA ASP A 58 7.24 -6.72 -1.06
C ASP A 58 6.16 -5.78 -0.52
N LEU A 59 5.69 -4.84 -1.34
CA LEU A 59 4.62 -3.92 -0.96
C LEU A 59 3.29 -4.65 -0.71
N VAL A 60 2.94 -5.61 -1.57
CA VAL A 60 1.78 -6.50 -1.37
C VAL A 60 1.93 -7.27 -0.06
N SER A 61 3.06 -7.95 0.14
CA SER A 61 3.29 -8.79 1.33
C SER A 61 3.19 -7.99 2.64
N ARG A 62 3.68 -6.75 2.64
CA ARG A 62 3.56 -5.85 3.79
C ARG A 62 2.12 -5.40 4.02
N ALA A 63 1.40 -5.06 2.95
CA ALA A 63 0.00 -4.68 3.04
C ALA A 63 -0.88 -5.84 3.55
N VAL A 64 -0.68 -7.05 3.04
CA VAL A 64 -1.41 -8.25 3.46
C VAL A 64 -1.21 -8.52 4.94
N ARG A 65 0.04 -8.53 5.44
CA ARG A 65 0.31 -8.72 6.88
C ARG A 65 -0.43 -7.71 7.77
N VAL A 66 -0.53 -6.46 7.32
CA VAL A 66 -1.28 -5.43 8.04
C VAL A 66 -2.79 -5.66 7.95
N GLY A 67 -3.28 -6.18 6.82
CA GLY A 67 -4.70 -6.45 6.58
C GLY A 67 -5.21 -7.79 7.15
N GLU A 68 -4.32 -8.70 7.51
CA GLU A 68 -4.65 -9.95 8.23
C GLU A 68 -5.15 -9.68 9.64
N THR A 69 -4.67 -8.61 10.27
CA THR A 69 -5.19 -8.15 11.56
C THR A 69 -6.28 -7.13 11.32
N ARG A 70 -7.49 -7.40 11.81
CA ARG A 70 -8.60 -6.46 11.72
C ARG A 70 -8.16 -5.12 12.33
N ALA A 71 -8.26 -4.05 11.54
CA ALA A 71 -8.05 -2.72 12.09
C ALA A 71 -9.16 -2.46 13.12
N ALA A 72 -8.77 -2.38 14.39
CA ALA A 72 -9.64 -2.01 15.51
C ALA A 72 -10.07 -0.55 15.42
#